data_AF-A0A351MHW6-F1
#
_entry.id   AF-A0A351MHW6-F1
#
_cell.length_a   1.000
_cell.length_b   1.000
_cell.length_c   1.000
_cell.angle_alpha   90.00
_cell.angle_beta   90.00
_cell.angle_gamma   90.00
#
_symmetry.space_group_name_H-M   'P 1'
#
loop_
_entity.id
_entity.type
_entity.pdbx_description
1 polymer ?
#
loop_
_entity_poly.entity_id
_entity_poly.type
_entity_poly.pdbx_seq_one_letter_code
_entity_poly.pdbx_strand_id
1 'polypeptide(L)'
;MRPLFLTLLAATAALAQPGVRLPFDGELRDQGPAGRDAYHPAPRFVAGQAGQALALDGDRVTVTDDPSLRLAPGLEIDLWVRFDDTPASARIIGKNEEYQLRVDPSVEGANFSFFVVIGGWEPRAQVKIAPVVGQWYHLRAGWDGLVAWLDVDGQRTETPRPAPAAGLRAPLTIGPLDIGPFTGAIDEVRVSSPNAVA
;
A
#
# COMPACT_ATOMS: atom_id res chain seq x y z
N MET A 1 24.61 31.79 -36.69
CA MET A 1 23.25 31.37 -36.27
C MET A 1 23.41 30.21 -35.29
N ARG A 2 23.12 30.41 -33.99
CA ARG A 2 23.09 29.36 -32.94
C ARG A 2 21.62 29.15 -32.56
N PRO A 3 21.10 27.91 -32.48
CA PRO A 3 19.75 27.71 -31.98
C PRO A 3 19.77 27.75 -30.44
N LEU A 4 18.84 28.53 -29.89
CA LEU A 4 18.49 28.53 -28.47
C LEU A 4 17.67 27.26 -28.21
N PHE A 5 18.15 26.36 -27.35
CA PHE A 5 17.30 25.31 -26.79
C PHE A 5 16.62 25.86 -25.54
N LEU A 6 15.31 26.04 -25.62
CA LEU A 6 14.46 26.35 -24.47
C LEU A 6 14.09 25.01 -23.82
N THR A 7 14.78 24.62 -22.76
CA THR A 7 14.39 23.46 -21.96
C THR A 7 13.20 23.86 -21.10
N LEU A 8 11.99 23.48 -21.53
CA LEU A 8 10.79 23.64 -20.73
C LEU A 8 10.81 22.55 -19.64
N LEU A 9 11.19 22.90 -18.42
CA LEU A 9 11.02 22.03 -17.26
C LEU A 9 9.53 22.05 -16.90
N ALA A 10 8.76 21.11 -17.44
CA ALA A 10 7.40 20.87 -16.97
C ALA A 10 7.49 20.14 -15.62
N ALA A 11 7.52 20.89 -14.53
CA ALA A 11 7.18 20.35 -13.22
C ALA A 11 5.66 20.16 -13.21
N THR A 12 5.19 18.96 -13.57
CA THR A 12 3.83 18.54 -13.25
C THR A 12 3.73 18.45 -11.74
N ALA A 13 3.10 19.44 -11.12
CA ALA A 13 2.53 19.25 -9.80
C ALA A 13 1.52 18.11 -9.90
N ALA A 14 1.87 16.93 -9.39
CA ALA A 14 0.91 15.86 -9.20
C ALA A 14 -0.19 16.43 -8.30
N LEU A 15 -1.43 16.54 -8.82
CA LEU A 15 -2.58 16.84 -7.97
C LEU A 15 -2.55 15.85 -6.80
N ALA A 16 -2.68 16.34 -5.57
CA ALA A 16 -2.77 15.49 -4.40
C ALA A 16 -3.91 14.47 -4.62
N GLN A 17 -3.55 13.20 -4.81
CA GLN A 17 -4.55 12.16 -5.01
C GLN A 17 -5.32 11.97 -3.69
N PRO A 18 -6.66 11.83 -3.74
CA PRO A 18 -7.44 11.56 -2.53
C PRO A 18 -6.99 10.24 -1.91
N GLY A 19 -6.81 10.25 -0.59
CA GLY A 19 -6.22 9.16 0.15
C GLY A 19 -5.40 9.65 1.34
N VAL A 20 -4.62 8.75 1.92
CA VAL A 20 -3.79 8.99 3.11
C VAL A 20 -2.31 9.06 2.73
N ARG A 21 -1.56 9.89 3.45
CA ARG A 21 -0.09 9.91 3.46
C ARG A 21 0.38 9.93 4.92
N LEU A 22 1.04 8.86 5.33
CA LEU A 22 1.52 8.63 6.68
C LEU A 22 3.04 8.44 6.65
N PRO A 23 3.82 9.52 6.85
CA PRO A 23 5.29 9.42 6.88
C PRO A 23 5.81 8.71 8.12
N PHE A 24 5.03 8.70 9.21
CA PHE A 24 5.45 8.16 10.52
C PHE A 24 6.68 8.82 11.13
N ASP A 25 6.90 10.10 10.82
CA ASP A 25 8.03 10.87 11.35
C ASP A 25 7.73 11.42 12.77
N GLY A 26 7.60 10.50 13.74
CA GLY A 26 7.34 10.79 15.15
C GLY A 26 5.86 10.95 15.52
N GLU A 27 4.95 10.87 14.56
CA GLU A 27 3.50 10.95 14.77
C GLU A 27 2.73 10.00 13.84
N LEU A 28 1.46 9.73 14.15
CA LEU A 28 0.55 8.92 13.32
C LEU A 28 -0.33 9.78 12.39
N ARG A 29 0.02 11.05 12.24
CA ARG A 29 -0.82 12.03 11.55
C ARG A 29 -0.85 11.79 10.04
N ASP A 30 -2.04 11.86 9.46
CA ASP A 30 -2.22 11.91 8.01
C ASP A 30 -1.85 13.29 7.47
N GLN A 31 -0.87 13.31 6.58
CA GLN A 31 -0.42 14.49 5.85
C GLN A 31 -1.03 14.54 4.43
N GLY A 32 -1.91 13.61 4.11
CA GLY A 32 -2.70 13.54 2.90
C GLY A 32 -3.99 14.36 2.99
N PRO A 33 -4.72 14.46 1.87
CA PRO A 33 -5.97 15.23 1.81
C PRO A 33 -7.14 14.58 2.57
N ALA A 34 -7.08 13.28 2.90
CA ALA A 34 -8.15 12.62 3.65
C ALA A 34 -8.23 13.08 5.11
N GLY A 35 -7.11 13.48 5.72
CA GLY A 35 -7.03 13.89 7.12
C GLY A 35 -7.44 12.75 8.06
N ARG A 36 -7.13 11.51 7.69
CA ARG A 36 -7.45 10.30 8.46
C ARG A 36 -6.22 9.79 9.16
N ASP A 37 -5.96 10.35 10.34
CA ASP A 37 -4.86 9.93 11.18
C ASP A 37 -4.93 8.41 11.46
N ALA A 38 -3.76 7.80 11.47
CA ALA A 38 -3.59 6.44 11.95
C ALA A 38 -3.78 6.40 13.47
N TYR A 39 -4.27 5.27 13.97
CA TYR A 39 -4.49 5.04 15.39
C TYR A 39 -3.72 3.82 15.87
N HIS A 40 -2.96 4.01 16.94
CA HIS A 40 -2.35 2.99 17.77
C HIS A 40 -2.23 3.55 19.19
N PRO A 41 -2.57 2.80 20.25
CA PRO A 41 -2.62 3.34 21.61
C PRO A 41 -1.25 3.73 22.18
N ALA A 42 -0.18 3.09 21.70
CA ALA A 42 1.19 3.35 22.14
C ALA A 42 2.16 3.21 20.95
N PRO A 43 2.18 4.18 20.00
CA PRO A 43 3.05 4.07 18.84
C PRO A 43 4.52 4.16 19.25
N ARG A 44 5.37 3.42 18.55
CA ARG A 44 6.82 3.47 18.71
C ARG A 44 7.46 3.80 17.38
N PHE A 45 8.35 4.78 17.39
CA PHE A 45 9.09 5.21 16.20
C PHE A 45 10.55 4.76 16.29
N VAL A 46 11.11 4.39 15.15
CA VAL A 46 12.51 3.96 14.99
C VAL A 46 13.13 4.67 13.79
N ALA A 47 14.44 4.56 13.59
CA ALA A 47 15.08 5.04 12.37
C ALA A 47 14.41 4.41 11.13
N GLY A 48 13.88 5.27 10.25
CA GLY A 48 13.19 4.88 9.04
C GLY A 48 14.11 4.78 7.83
N GLN A 49 13.51 4.51 6.68
CA GLN A 49 14.15 4.71 5.39
C GLN A 49 14.31 6.21 5.09
N ALA A 50 13.34 7.03 5.52
CA ALA A 50 13.43 8.47 5.56
C ALA A 50 12.97 8.96 6.95
N GLY A 51 13.79 9.74 7.64
CA GLY A 51 13.44 10.21 8.99
C GLY A 51 13.19 9.06 9.96
N GLN A 52 11.96 8.94 10.46
CA GLN A 52 11.52 7.86 11.33
C GLN A 52 10.42 7.02 10.69
N ALA A 53 10.40 5.74 11.07
CA ALA A 53 9.39 4.78 10.69
C ALA A 53 8.56 4.34 11.91
N LEU A 54 7.34 3.88 11.65
CA LEU A 54 6.52 3.24 12.66
C LEU A 54 7.00 1.80 12.86
N ALA A 55 7.36 1.47 14.10
CA ALA A 55 7.69 0.10 14.48
C ALA A 55 6.43 -0.66 14.89
N LEU A 56 6.28 -1.87 14.36
CA LEU A 56 5.25 -2.83 14.72
C LEU A 56 5.92 -4.01 15.43
N ASP A 57 5.36 -4.43 16.56
CA ASP A 57 5.84 -5.57 17.35
C ASP A 57 4.76 -6.66 17.37
N GLY A 58 4.36 -7.09 16.17
CA GLY A 58 3.22 -8.00 15.98
C GLY A 58 1.84 -7.35 16.18
N ASP A 59 1.78 -6.02 16.38
CA ASP A 59 0.54 -5.26 16.48
C ASP A 59 0.12 -4.65 15.12
N ARG A 60 -1.08 -4.09 15.06
CA ARG A 60 -1.63 -3.40 13.88
C ARG A 60 -1.96 -1.94 14.19
N VAL A 61 -1.89 -1.12 13.16
CA VAL A 61 -2.37 0.26 13.16
C VAL A 61 -3.57 0.37 12.25
N THR A 62 -4.58 1.12 12.68
CA THR A 62 -5.81 1.31 11.90
C THR A 62 -5.93 2.74 11.42
N VAL A 63 -6.34 2.93 10.18
CA VAL A 63 -6.87 4.20 9.70
C VAL A 63 -8.38 4.05 9.54
N THR A 64 -9.13 5.02 10.05
CA THR A 64 -10.60 5.02 9.97
C THR A 64 -11.07 4.89 8.52
N ASP A 65 -12.20 4.20 8.29
CA ASP A 65 -12.77 4.08 6.95
C ASP A 65 -12.92 5.45 6.27
N ASP A 66 -12.59 5.47 4.99
CA ASP A 66 -12.80 6.62 4.12
C ASP A 66 -13.04 6.13 2.69
N PRO A 67 -13.97 6.74 1.93
CA PRO A 67 -14.20 6.38 0.53
C PRO A 67 -12.92 6.39 -0.31
N SER A 68 -12.00 7.34 -0.08
CA SER A 68 -10.75 7.45 -0.82
C SER A 68 -9.76 6.29 -0.61
N LEU A 69 -10.09 5.36 0.30
CA LEU A 69 -9.31 4.15 0.56
C LEU A 69 -9.96 2.89 -0.03
N ARG A 70 -11.18 2.95 -0.53
CA ARG A 70 -11.93 1.78 -1.05
C ARG A 70 -11.33 1.27 -2.36
N LEU A 71 -11.54 -0.01 -2.66
CA LEU A 71 -11.15 -0.60 -3.94
C LEU A 71 -11.93 0.10 -5.06
N ALA A 72 -11.19 0.76 -5.94
CA ALA A 72 -11.70 1.31 -7.18
C ALA A 72 -10.60 1.30 -8.25
N PRO A 73 -10.93 1.44 -9.54
CA PRO A 73 -9.92 1.61 -10.58
C PRO A 73 -8.98 2.78 -10.22
N GLY A 74 -7.68 2.59 -10.36
CA GLY A 74 -6.67 3.57 -9.98
C GLY A 74 -6.25 3.51 -8.52
N LEU A 75 -6.64 2.48 -7.76
CA LEU A 75 -6.08 2.19 -6.44
C LEU A 75 -4.56 2.08 -6.55
N GLU A 76 -3.85 2.84 -5.71
CA GLU A 76 -2.40 2.75 -5.55
C GLU A 76 -2.01 2.70 -4.07
N ILE A 77 -1.00 1.89 -3.79
CA ILE A 77 -0.32 1.73 -2.50
C ILE A 77 1.17 1.94 -2.78
N ASP A 78 1.84 2.76 -1.97
CA ASP A 78 3.28 3.03 -2.04
C ASP A 78 3.82 3.14 -0.62
N LEU A 79 4.82 2.33 -0.26
CA LEU A 79 5.38 2.30 1.09
C LEU A 79 6.77 1.65 1.12
N TRP A 80 7.47 1.89 2.22
CA TRP A 80 8.65 1.11 2.60
C TRP A 80 8.33 0.18 3.76
N VAL A 81 8.87 -1.04 3.73
CA VAL A 81 8.72 -2.02 4.81
C VAL A 81 10.04 -2.72 5.13
N ARG A 82 10.27 -3.00 6.41
CA ARG A 82 11.35 -3.84 6.92
C ARG A 82 10.78 -4.85 7.90
N PHE A 83 11.24 -6.09 7.83
CA PHE A 83 10.89 -7.13 8.80
C PHE A 83 12.05 -7.36 9.77
N ASP A 84 11.75 -7.46 11.06
CA ASP A 84 12.76 -7.69 12.12
C ASP A 84 12.86 -9.18 12.50
N ASP A 85 11.93 -10.00 12.02
CA ASP A 85 11.98 -11.46 12.04
C ASP A 85 11.59 -12.04 10.67
N THR A 86 11.77 -13.36 10.49
CA THR A 86 11.31 -14.03 9.27
C THR A 86 9.80 -14.24 9.37
N PRO A 87 8.97 -13.56 8.55
CA PRO A 87 7.53 -13.68 8.65
C PRO A 87 7.06 -15.05 8.18
N ALA A 88 6.30 -15.77 9.01
CA ALA A 88 5.63 -17.00 8.59
C ALA A 88 4.49 -16.72 7.57
N SER A 89 3.81 -15.59 7.78
CA SER A 89 2.95 -14.85 6.85
C SER A 89 2.72 -13.48 7.51
N ALA A 90 2.66 -12.40 6.73
CA ALA A 90 2.53 -11.06 7.28
C ALA A 90 1.63 -10.19 6.42
N ARG A 91 0.53 -9.67 6.98
CA ARG A 91 -0.24 -8.61 6.32
C ARG A 91 0.52 -7.30 6.52
N ILE A 92 0.89 -6.65 5.42
CA ILE A 92 1.60 -5.37 5.46
C ILE A 92 0.57 -4.25 5.51
N ILE A 93 -0.38 -4.29 4.58
CA ILE A 93 -1.51 -3.36 4.55
C ILE A 93 -2.72 -4.05 3.91
N GLY A 94 -3.92 -3.71 4.34
CA GLY A 94 -5.13 -4.25 3.73
C GLY A 94 -6.38 -3.49 4.14
N LYS A 95 -7.37 -3.53 3.26
CA LYS A 95 -8.70 -3.01 3.55
C LYS A 95 -9.69 -4.16 3.51
N ASN A 96 -10.48 -4.24 4.56
CA ASN A 96 -11.32 -5.39 4.87
C ASN A 96 -12.11 -5.88 3.66
N GLU A 97 -11.88 -7.13 3.25
CA GLU A 97 -12.54 -7.80 2.12
C GLU A 97 -12.45 -7.08 0.76
N GLU A 98 -11.52 -6.13 0.61
CA GLU A 98 -11.35 -5.34 -0.61
C GLU A 98 -9.99 -5.60 -1.26
N TYR A 99 -8.90 -5.45 -0.50
CA TYR A 99 -7.55 -5.71 -0.99
C TYR A 99 -6.58 -5.99 0.15
N GLN A 100 -5.45 -6.62 -0.17
CA GLN A 100 -4.34 -6.76 0.77
C GLN A 100 -3.00 -6.87 0.04
N LEU A 101 -1.98 -6.26 0.62
CA LEU A 101 -0.57 -6.47 0.33
C LEU A 101 0.04 -7.24 1.50
N ARG A 102 0.72 -8.35 1.20
CA ARG A 102 1.25 -9.25 2.23
C ARG A 102 2.53 -9.94 1.80
N VAL A 103 3.18 -10.56 2.79
CA VAL A 103 4.06 -11.70 2.59
C VAL A 103 3.20 -12.98 2.68
N ASP A 104 3.27 -13.79 1.63
CA ASP A 104 2.59 -15.08 1.55
C ASP A 104 3.04 -16.04 2.66
N PRO A 105 2.23 -17.07 3.00
CA PRO A 105 2.68 -18.15 3.87
C PRO A 105 4.00 -18.77 3.39
N SER A 106 4.83 -19.21 4.34
CA SER A 106 6.11 -19.88 4.03
C SER A 106 5.95 -21.11 3.14
N VAL A 107 4.85 -21.85 3.30
CA VAL A 107 4.48 -23.00 2.44
C VAL A 107 4.18 -22.61 0.99
N GLU A 108 3.89 -21.33 0.73
CA GLU A 108 3.69 -20.73 -0.60
C GLU A 108 4.95 -19.97 -1.09
N GLY A 109 6.06 -20.09 -0.36
CA GLY A 109 7.36 -19.51 -0.71
C GLY A 109 7.67 -18.14 -0.10
N ALA A 110 6.85 -17.64 0.84
CA ALA A 110 7.06 -16.37 1.54
C ALA A 110 7.26 -15.16 0.61
N ASN A 111 6.61 -15.17 -0.55
CA ASN A 111 6.75 -14.12 -1.56
C ASN A 111 5.88 -12.90 -1.23
N PHE A 112 6.27 -11.71 -1.70
CA PHE A 112 5.38 -10.56 -1.72
C PHE A 112 4.23 -10.77 -2.71
N SER A 113 3.01 -10.52 -2.24
CA SER A 113 1.80 -10.64 -3.06
C SER A 113 0.78 -9.55 -2.77
N PHE A 114 0.12 -9.10 -3.84
CA PHE A 114 -0.99 -8.15 -3.79
C PHE A 114 -2.27 -8.80 -4.34
N PHE A 115 -3.35 -8.60 -3.61
CA PHE A 115 -4.67 -9.15 -3.91
C PHE A 115 -5.70 -8.04 -3.94
N VAL A 116 -6.65 -8.17 -4.87
CA VAL A 116 -7.91 -7.42 -4.86
C VAL A 116 -9.07 -8.41 -4.94
N VAL A 117 -10.16 -8.11 -4.26
CA VAL A 117 -11.33 -8.99 -4.19
C VAL A 117 -12.28 -8.70 -5.36
N ILE A 118 -12.26 -9.58 -6.35
CA ILE A 118 -13.14 -9.55 -7.53
C ILE A 118 -13.71 -10.95 -7.72
N GLY A 119 -14.92 -11.20 -7.20
CA GLY A 119 -15.53 -12.54 -7.17
C GLY A 119 -14.76 -13.57 -6.32
N GLY A 120 -13.80 -13.11 -5.51
CA GLY A 120 -12.86 -13.92 -4.73
C GLY A 120 -11.49 -13.24 -4.66
N TRP A 121 -10.53 -13.81 -3.93
CA TRP A 121 -9.19 -13.21 -3.73
C TRP A 121 -8.22 -13.43 -4.90
N GLU A 122 -8.38 -14.51 -5.67
CA GLU A 122 -7.44 -14.93 -6.71
C GLU A 122 -7.98 -14.69 -8.13
N PRO A 123 -7.12 -14.42 -9.14
CA PRO A 123 -5.65 -14.45 -9.05
C PRO A 123 -5.01 -13.20 -8.43
N ARG A 124 -3.85 -13.40 -7.78
CA ARG A 124 -2.98 -12.37 -7.19
C ARG A 124 -1.84 -11.94 -8.12
N ALA A 125 -1.37 -10.70 -7.94
CA ALA A 125 -0.06 -10.29 -8.44
C ALA A 125 1.01 -10.70 -7.41
N GLN A 126 2.05 -11.41 -7.86
CA GLN A 126 3.11 -11.91 -6.98
C GLN A 126 4.49 -11.61 -7.56
N VAL A 127 5.38 -11.09 -6.73
CA VAL A 127 6.81 -10.98 -7.05
C VAL A 127 7.54 -12.02 -6.22
N LYS A 128 8.32 -12.89 -6.88
CA LYS A 128 8.99 -14.04 -6.26
C LYS A 128 10.25 -13.66 -5.48
N ILE A 129 10.06 -12.82 -4.47
CA ILE A 129 11.09 -12.35 -3.55
C ILE A 129 10.60 -12.67 -2.14
N ALA A 130 11.38 -13.46 -1.41
CA ALA A 130 11.20 -13.64 0.03
C ALA A 130 11.94 -12.52 0.78
N PRO A 131 11.32 -11.88 1.80
CA PRO A 131 11.96 -10.82 2.54
C PRO A 131 13.16 -11.34 3.35
N VAL A 132 14.22 -10.56 3.37
CA VAL A 132 15.40 -10.77 4.21
C VAL A 132 15.25 -9.90 5.46
N VAL A 133 15.50 -10.50 6.63
CA VAL A 133 15.43 -9.80 7.93
C VAL A 133 16.36 -8.60 7.94
N GLY A 134 15.84 -7.46 8.40
CA GLY A 134 16.57 -6.19 8.51
C GLY A 134 16.72 -5.42 7.19
N GLN A 135 16.27 -5.97 6.06
CA GLN A 135 16.29 -5.28 4.77
C GLN A 135 15.02 -4.46 4.55
N TRP A 136 15.19 -3.21 4.11
CA TRP A 136 14.11 -2.37 3.61
C TRP A 136 13.74 -2.76 2.19
N TYR A 137 12.45 -2.80 1.91
CA TYR A 137 11.87 -3.02 0.58
C TYR A 137 10.94 -1.87 0.24
N HIS A 138 11.07 -1.32 -0.97
CA HIS A 138 10.09 -0.40 -1.53
C HIS A 138 9.01 -1.20 -2.23
N LEU A 139 7.77 -1.05 -1.78
CA LEU A 139 6.63 -1.77 -2.32
C LEU A 139 5.66 -0.78 -2.97
N ARG A 140 5.28 -1.06 -4.21
CA ARG A 140 4.17 -0.39 -4.87
C ARG A 140 3.18 -1.42 -5.36
N ALA A 141 1.91 -1.19 -5.15
CA ALA A 141 0.87 -2.09 -5.61
C ALA A 141 -0.36 -1.31 -6.05
N GLY A 142 -1.16 -1.89 -6.94
CA GLY A 142 -2.36 -1.20 -7.39
C GLY A 142 -3.21 -2.00 -8.34
N TRP A 143 -4.32 -1.39 -8.72
CA TRP A 143 -5.29 -1.96 -9.63
C TRP A 143 -5.98 -0.89 -10.46
N ASP A 144 -5.95 -1.02 -11.78
CA ASP A 144 -6.47 -0.03 -12.73
C ASP A 144 -7.89 -0.34 -13.24
N GLY A 145 -8.54 -1.37 -12.69
CA GLY A 145 -9.82 -1.88 -13.18
C GLY A 145 -9.71 -3.04 -14.16
N LEU A 146 -8.53 -3.32 -14.70
CA LEU A 146 -8.25 -4.38 -15.66
C LEU A 146 -7.14 -5.33 -15.18
N VAL A 147 -6.13 -4.79 -14.52
CA VAL A 147 -4.89 -5.47 -14.13
C VAL A 147 -4.55 -5.12 -12.69
N ALA A 148 -4.29 -6.14 -11.88
CA ALA A 148 -3.67 -5.98 -10.57
C ALA A 148 -2.16 -6.09 -10.74
N TRP A 149 -1.40 -5.26 -10.04
CA TRP A 149 0.05 -5.22 -10.18
C TRP A 149 0.74 -5.04 -8.83
N LEU A 150 1.97 -5.54 -8.76
CA LEU A 150 2.88 -5.43 -7.63
C LEU A 150 4.28 -5.16 -8.15
N ASP A 151 4.95 -4.18 -7.57
CA ASP A 151 6.34 -3.83 -7.77
C ASP A 151 7.08 -3.92 -6.43
N VAL A 152 8.23 -4.60 -6.43
CA VAL A 152 9.13 -4.74 -5.29
C VAL A 152 10.51 -4.31 -5.74
N ASP A 153 11.02 -3.20 -5.20
CA ASP A 153 12.32 -2.60 -5.56
C ASP A 153 12.51 -2.43 -7.09
N GLY A 154 11.44 -2.07 -7.82
CA GLY A 154 11.45 -1.89 -9.27
C GLY A 154 11.22 -3.16 -10.10
N GLN A 155 11.06 -4.32 -9.45
CA GLN A 155 10.64 -5.55 -10.12
C GLN A 155 9.11 -5.67 -10.09
N ARG A 156 8.48 -5.43 -11.24
CA ARG A 156 7.02 -5.46 -11.39
C ARG A 156 6.49 -6.79 -11.95
N THR A 157 5.37 -7.25 -11.40
CA THR A 157 4.52 -8.30 -11.96
C THR A 157 3.08 -7.80 -12.08
N GLU A 158 2.38 -8.29 -13.10
CA GLU A 158 1.01 -7.93 -13.42
C GLU A 158 0.15 -9.17 -13.60
N THR A 159 -1.15 -9.05 -13.31
CA THR A 159 -2.10 -10.15 -13.39
C THR A 159 -3.46 -9.64 -13.89
N PRO A 160 -4.02 -10.23 -14.96
CA PRO A 160 -5.35 -9.89 -15.44
C PRO A 160 -6.39 -10.04 -14.33
N ARG A 161 -7.12 -8.96 -14.07
CA ARG A 161 -8.07 -8.84 -12.97
C ARG A 161 -9.20 -7.87 -13.34
N PRO A 162 -10.00 -8.16 -14.39
CA PRO A 162 -10.99 -7.22 -14.89
C PRO A 162 -12.13 -7.00 -13.88
N ALA A 163 -12.56 -5.75 -13.75
CA ALA A 163 -13.75 -5.40 -13.00
C ALA A 163 -14.99 -6.09 -13.60
N PRO A 164 -16.01 -6.41 -12.78
CA PRO A 164 -17.27 -6.95 -13.31
C PRO A 164 -17.94 -5.97 -14.27
N ALA A 165 -18.59 -6.47 -15.32
CA ALA A 165 -19.32 -5.64 -16.29
C ALA A 165 -20.43 -4.78 -15.65
N ALA A 166 -20.98 -5.22 -14.52
CA ALA A 166 -21.96 -4.46 -13.73
C ALA A 166 -21.33 -3.36 -12.85
N GLY A 167 -20.02 -3.16 -12.93
CA GLY A 167 -19.24 -2.33 -12.01
C GLY A 167 -18.91 -3.04 -10.70
N LEU A 168 -18.04 -2.40 -9.91
CA LEU A 168 -17.82 -2.82 -8.53
C LEU A 168 -19.07 -2.52 -7.71
N ARG A 169 -19.47 -3.47 -6.88
CA ARG A 169 -20.48 -3.21 -5.85
C ARG A 169 -19.80 -2.43 -4.72
N ALA A 170 -20.54 -1.54 -4.08
CA ALA A 170 -20.08 -0.96 -2.81
C ALA A 170 -19.70 -2.11 -1.86
N PRO A 171 -18.63 -1.95 -1.05
CA PRO A 171 -18.20 -3.01 -0.15
C PRO A 171 -19.36 -3.43 0.75
N LEU A 172 -19.53 -4.74 0.92
CA LEU A 172 -20.59 -5.30 1.78
C LEU A 172 -20.37 -4.93 3.24
N THR A 173 -19.13 -4.56 3.59
CA THR A 173 -18.69 -4.24 4.95
C THR A 173 -17.85 -2.97 4.93
N ILE A 174 -18.26 -1.94 5.67
CA ILE A 174 -17.46 -0.74 5.93
C ILE A 174 -16.41 -1.08 6.99
N GLY A 175 -15.13 -0.87 6.70
CA GLY A 175 -14.04 -1.26 7.59
C GLY A 175 -12.78 -0.42 7.44
N PRO A 176 -11.94 -0.36 8.49
CA PRO A 176 -10.72 0.43 8.47
C PRO A 176 -9.73 -0.09 7.43
N LEU A 177 -8.75 0.76 7.11
CA LEU A 177 -7.50 0.31 6.53
C LEU A 177 -6.61 -0.20 7.67
N ASP A 178 -6.19 -1.45 7.60
CA ASP A 178 -5.26 -2.07 8.54
C ASP A 178 -3.83 -1.99 7.97
N ILE A 179 -2.89 -1.54 8.78
CA ILE A 179 -1.45 -1.63 8.55
C ILE A 179 -0.89 -2.64 9.55
N GLY A 180 -0.25 -3.70 9.08
CA GLY A 180 0.14 -4.84 9.92
C GLY A 180 -0.96 -5.92 10.07
N PRO A 181 -0.78 -6.89 10.99
CA PRO A 181 0.35 -7.01 11.92
C PRO A 181 1.59 -7.70 11.31
N PHE A 182 2.77 -7.28 11.79
CA PHE A 182 4.06 -7.96 11.62
C PHE A 182 5.08 -7.41 12.62
N THR A 183 6.21 -8.10 12.79
CA THR A 183 7.35 -7.60 13.57
C THR A 183 8.32 -6.87 12.62
N GLY A 184 8.48 -5.56 12.78
CA GLY A 184 9.29 -4.77 11.86
C GLY A 184 9.01 -3.28 11.90
N ALA A 185 9.27 -2.61 10.79
CA ALA A 185 9.03 -1.18 10.61
C ALA A 185 8.38 -0.88 9.25
N ILE A 186 7.57 0.18 9.20
CA ILE A 186 6.92 0.68 7.99
C ILE A 186 7.06 2.19 7.91
N ASP A 187 7.25 2.70 6.70
CA ASP A 187 7.62 4.09 6.46
C ASP A 187 7.01 4.63 5.16
N GLU A 188 6.81 5.95 5.08
CA GLU A 188 6.29 6.70 3.93
C GLU A 188 5.04 6.07 3.28
N VAL A 189 4.08 5.60 4.09
CA VAL A 189 2.88 4.95 3.58
C VAL A 189 1.99 5.93 2.84
N ARG A 190 1.60 5.58 1.63
CA ARG A 190 0.58 6.25 0.84
C ARG A 190 -0.42 5.23 0.32
N VAL A 191 -1.70 5.54 0.47
CA VAL A 191 -2.79 4.82 -0.18
C VAL A 191 -3.73 5.83 -0.80
N SER A 192 -4.02 5.67 -2.09
CA SER A 192 -4.95 6.52 -2.82
C SER A 192 -5.90 5.68 -3.68
N SER A 193 -7.14 6.12 -3.78
CA SER A 193 -8.14 5.51 -4.66
C SER A 193 -8.99 6.62 -5.31
N PRO A 194 -8.48 7.25 -6.40
CA PRO A 194 -9.06 8.48 -6.95
C PRO A 194 -10.44 8.30 -7.58
N ASN A 195 -10.81 7.09 -7.99
CA ASN A 195 -12.11 6.81 -8.59
C ASN A 195 -13.07 6.11 -7.61
N ALA A 196 -12.73 6.05 -6.33
CA ALA A 196 -13.62 5.51 -5.34
C ALA A 196 -14.83 6.43 -5.14
N VAL A 197 -16.01 5.83 -5.08
CA VAL A 197 -17.27 6.52 -4.83
C VAL A 197 -17.65 6.44 -3.35
N ALA A 198 -18.30 7.50 -2.86
CA ALA A 198 -18.78 7.61 -1.48
C ALA A 198 -19.86 6.57 -1.14
#